data_AF-A0A8H7Y364-F1
#
_entry.id   AF-A0A8H7Y364-F1
#
_cell.length_a   1.000
_cell.length_b   1.000
_cell.length_c   1.000
_cell.angle_alpha   90.00
_cell.angle_beta   90.00
_cell.angle_gamma   90.00
#
_symmetry.space_group_name_H-M   'P 1'
#
loop_
_entity.id
_entity.type
_entity.pdbx_description
1 polymer ?
#
loop_
_entity_poly.entity_id
_entity_poly.type
_entity_poly.pdbx_seq_one_letter_code
_entity_poly.pdbx_strand_id
1 'polypeptide(L)'
;MQSSLRYTCSLLLSTTRRPARLFASTSSSFQAAGTPWFVDPTPEPSPRYGQRPLPPHVQLQHGASALLPVPDDAPDVLKSLHSELAKSPHLDLAQLTVSPAILPPPGPPLPLRAPHGRRKRGGTYAGESAFDSMGGGIWDWVVIAQVKEGTENRGAIDSVVRLVRKTLLTREPPVPLAPKSRHARGTEWVLIDAGSFAIHILSKASRERYFNQVSW
;
A
#
# COMPACT_ATOMS: atom_id res chain seq x y z
N MET A 1 -45.89 21.55 11.05
CA MET A 1 -46.03 21.54 9.57
C MET A 1 -44.80 20.85 9.01
N GLN A 2 -44.99 19.62 8.52
CA GLN A 2 -43.95 18.70 8.06
C GLN A 2 -43.78 18.88 6.55
N SER A 3 -42.55 19.04 6.08
CA SER A 3 -42.24 19.05 4.65
C SER A 3 -41.12 18.06 4.39
N SER A 4 -41.51 16.85 3.98
CA SER A 4 -40.64 15.74 3.62
C SER A 4 -40.41 15.78 2.10
N LEU A 5 -39.19 16.00 1.65
CA LEU A 5 -38.81 15.91 0.24
C LEU A 5 -38.11 14.58 -0.02
N ARG A 6 -38.82 13.67 -0.67
CA ARG A 6 -38.31 12.40 -1.18
C ARG A 6 -37.76 12.63 -2.59
N TYR A 7 -36.47 12.42 -2.78
CA TYR A 7 -35.88 12.29 -4.12
C TYR A 7 -35.69 10.81 -4.43
N THR A 8 -36.50 10.27 -5.33
CA THR A 8 -36.30 8.96 -5.95
C THR A 8 -35.46 9.14 -7.21
N CYS A 9 -34.23 8.63 -7.20
CA CYS A 9 -33.38 8.60 -8.38
C CYS A 9 -33.52 7.22 -9.04
N SER A 10 -34.05 7.22 -10.27
CA SER A 10 -34.36 6.04 -11.08
C SER A 10 -33.08 5.47 -11.70
N LEU A 11 -32.77 4.21 -11.41
CA LEU A 11 -31.66 3.46 -11.99
C LEU A 11 -32.14 2.72 -13.24
N LEU A 12 -31.64 3.10 -14.41
CA LEU A 12 -31.76 2.33 -15.65
C LEU A 12 -30.58 1.36 -15.74
N LEU A 13 -30.85 0.06 -15.57
CA LEU A 13 -29.90 -1.02 -15.84
C LEU A 13 -29.98 -1.42 -17.32
N SER A 14 -28.91 -1.12 -18.07
CA SER A 14 -28.73 -1.58 -19.45
C SER A 14 -27.95 -2.89 -19.45
N THR A 15 -28.66 -4.01 -19.47
CA THR A 15 -28.08 -5.36 -19.59
C THR A 15 -27.72 -5.64 -21.05
N THR A 16 -26.44 -5.73 -21.39
CA THR A 16 -25.99 -6.22 -22.71
C THR A 16 -25.62 -7.70 -22.62
N ARG A 17 -26.40 -8.54 -23.31
CA ARG A 17 -26.13 -9.97 -23.49
C ARG A 17 -25.05 -10.16 -24.55
N ARG A 18 -23.96 -10.86 -24.24
CA ARG A 18 -23.00 -11.34 -25.25
C ARG A 18 -23.26 -12.83 -25.56
N PRO A 19 -23.29 -13.23 -26.84
CA PRO A 19 -23.45 -14.63 -27.23
C PRO A 19 -22.17 -15.43 -26.99
N ALA A 20 -22.34 -16.61 -26.38
CA ALA A 20 -21.30 -17.62 -26.22
C ALA A 20 -20.99 -18.28 -27.58
N ARG A 21 -19.71 -18.35 -27.94
CA ARG A 21 -19.25 -19.21 -29.05
C ARG A 21 -18.86 -20.56 -28.49
N LEU A 22 -19.64 -21.58 -28.84
CA LEU A 22 -19.30 -22.99 -28.66
C LEU A 22 -18.35 -23.39 -29.79
N PHE A 23 -17.14 -23.81 -29.46
CA PHE A 23 -16.27 -24.54 -30.38
C PHE A 23 -16.43 -26.03 -30.09
N ALA A 24 -17.01 -26.73 -31.07
CA ALA A 24 -17.17 -28.18 -31.07
C ALA A 24 -15.89 -28.87 -31.57
N SER A 25 -15.70 -30.07 -31.03
CA SER A 25 -14.55 -30.96 -31.14
C SER A 25 -14.32 -31.54 -32.54
N THR A 26 -13.07 -31.88 -32.84
CA THR A 26 -12.73 -33.00 -33.73
C THR A 26 -11.49 -33.71 -33.18
N SER A 27 -11.74 -34.79 -32.44
CA SER A 27 -10.75 -35.80 -32.07
C SER A 27 -10.53 -36.74 -33.25
N SER A 28 -9.37 -36.64 -33.89
CA SER A 28 -8.91 -37.62 -34.88
C SER A 28 -8.16 -38.75 -34.18
N SER A 29 -8.76 -39.93 -34.23
CA SER A 29 -8.17 -41.20 -33.82
C SER A 29 -7.21 -41.72 -34.89
N PHE A 30 -5.91 -41.60 -34.66
CA PHE A 30 -4.91 -42.37 -35.39
C PHE A 30 -4.40 -43.49 -34.48
N GLN A 31 -4.83 -44.71 -34.81
CA GLN A 31 -4.18 -45.94 -34.34
C GLN A 31 -2.87 -46.11 -35.12
N ALA A 32 -1.76 -45.84 -34.46
CA ALA A 32 -0.47 -46.43 -34.82
C ALA A 32 0.06 -47.09 -33.55
N ALA A 33 0.18 -48.42 -33.59
CA ALA A 33 0.72 -49.25 -32.52
C ALA A 33 2.24 -49.04 -32.42
N GLY A 34 2.62 -47.87 -31.90
CA GLY A 34 3.96 -47.52 -31.48
C GLY A 34 3.82 -46.64 -30.26
N THR A 35 4.57 -46.94 -29.21
CA THR A 35 4.61 -46.16 -27.98
C THR A 35 4.73 -44.67 -28.35
N PRO A 36 3.71 -43.84 -28.04
CA PRO A 36 3.73 -42.45 -28.45
C PRO A 36 4.97 -41.77 -27.88
N TRP A 37 5.51 -40.78 -28.57
CA TRP A 37 6.73 -40.06 -28.17
C TRP A 37 6.66 -39.39 -26.79
N PHE A 38 5.46 -39.32 -26.20
CA PHE A 38 5.20 -38.81 -24.84
C PHE A 38 5.08 -39.90 -23.77
N VAL A 39 5.24 -41.17 -24.11
CA VAL A 39 5.31 -42.27 -23.15
C VAL A 39 6.77 -42.68 -23.00
N ASP A 40 7.43 -42.07 -22.02
CA ASP A 40 8.76 -42.52 -21.61
C ASP A 40 8.66 -43.93 -21.00
N PRO A 41 9.51 -44.89 -21.41
CA PRO A 41 9.52 -46.22 -20.84
C PRO A 41 9.71 -46.12 -19.33
N THR A 42 8.82 -46.76 -18.58
CA THR A 42 8.74 -46.67 -17.13
C THR A 42 10.11 -47.08 -16.54
N PRO A 43 10.82 -46.16 -15.86
CA PRO A 43 12.10 -46.52 -15.28
C PRO A 43 11.86 -47.47 -14.11
N GLU A 44 12.54 -48.63 -14.18
CA GLU A 44 12.74 -49.58 -13.09
C GLU A 44 12.86 -48.87 -11.72
N PRO A 45 12.17 -49.36 -10.67
CA PRO A 45 12.11 -48.71 -9.37
C PRO A 45 13.47 -48.73 -8.67
N SER A 46 14.32 -47.76 -8.99
CA SER A 46 15.49 -47.43 -8.20
C SER A 46 15.05 -46.81 -6.87
N PRO A 47 15.52 -47.30 -5.71
CA PRO A 47 15.09 -46.83 -4.38
C PRO A 47 15.78 -45.51 -3.99
N ARG A 48 15.65 -44.48 -4.84
CA ARG A 48 16.14 -43.12 -4.58
C ARG A 48 15.11 -42.06 -4.99
N TYR A 49 13.88 -42.20 -4.50
CA TYR A 49 12.85 -41.14 -4.54
C TYR A 49 13.15 -40.04 -3.51
N GLY A 50 14.35 -39.46 -3.57
CA GLY A 50 14.84 -38.52 -2.56
C GLY A 50 15.04 -37.10 -3.04
N GLN A 51 15.65 -36.88 -4.21
CA GLN A 51 16.02 -35.52 -4.65
C GLN A 51 16.09 -35.43 -6.18
N ARG A 52 15.00 -34.98 -6.82
CA ARG A 52 15.11 -34.33 -8.13
C ARG A 52 15.48 -32.86 -7.87
N PRO A 53 16.64 -32.37 -8.34
CA PRO A 53 16.92 -30.94 -8.31
C PRO A 53 15.85 -30.22 -9.13
N LEU A 54 15.27 -29.14 -8.57
CA LEU A 54 14.26 -28.35 -9.28
C LEU A 54 14.85 -27.80 -10.59
N PRO A 55 14.07 -27.78 -11.68
CA PRO A 55 14.52 -27.23 -12.96
C PRO A 55 14.89 -25.74 -12.80
N PRO A 56 16.00 -25.28 -13.42
CA PRO A 56 16.58 -23.95 -13.20
C PRO A 56 15.68 -22.77 -13.62
N HIS A 57 14.59 -23.03 -14.35
CA HIS A 57 13.61 -22.02 -14.74
C HIS A 57 12.47 -21.86 -13.71
N VAL A 58 12.22 -22.85 -12.86
CA VAL A 58 11.28 -22.73 -11.74
C VAL A 58 12.09 -22.21 -10.56
N GLN A 59 12.53 -20.94 -10.66
CA GLN A 59 12.86 -20.21 -9.46
C GLN A 59 11.55 -20.08 -8.69
N LEU A 60 11.40 -20.94 -7.69
CA LEU A 60 10.44 -20.77 -6.63
C LEU A 60 10.84 -19.47 -5.90
N GLN A 61 10.54 -18.31 -6.49
CA GLN A 61 10.46 -17.03 -5.80
C GLN A 61 9.19 -17.04 -4.93
N HIS A 62 9.02 -18.12 -4.17
CA HIS A 62 8.35 -18.07 -2.88
C HIS A 62 9.48 -17.80 -1.89
N GLY A 63 10.25 -16.73 -2.16
CA GLY A 63 11.01 -16.09 -1.12
C GLY A 63 9.96 -15.70 -0.10
N ALA A 64 9.98 -16.38 1.05
CA ALA A 64 9.27 -15.91 2.21
C ALA A 64 9.60 -14.42 2.30
N SER A 65 8.60 -13.59 1.96
CA SER A 65 8.71 -12.14 1.97
C SER A 65 8.93 -11.79 3.43
N ALA A 66 10.20 -11.77 3.82
CA ALA A 66 10.61 -11.71 5.20
C ALA A 66 10.16 -10.34 5.69
N LEU A 67 9.14 -10.35 6.53
CA LEU A 67 8.67 -9.15 7.23
C LEU A 67 9.90 -8.51 7.88
N LEU A 68 10.13 -7.23 7.55
CA LEU A 68 11.18 -6.49 8.21
C LEU A 68 10.79 -6.32 9.69
N PRO A 69 11.71 -6.60 10.63
CA PRO A 69 11.40 -6.46 12.04
C PRO A 69 11.13 -4.99 12.36
N VAL A 70 10.13 -4.75 13.21
CA VAL A 70 9.84 -3.41 13.72
C VAL A 70 10.93 -3.03 14.72
N PRO A 71 11.50 -1.81 14.66
CA PRO A 71 12.46 -1.34 15.66
C PRO A 71 11.91 -1.47 17.10
N ASP A 72 12.76 -1.88 18.04
CA ASP A 72 12.36 -2.07 19.44
C ASP A 72 11.89 -0.75 20.09
N ASP A 73 12.46 0.37 19.67
CA ASP A 73 12.13 1.73 20.12
C ASP A 73 10.80 2.25 19.55
N ALA A 74 10.17 1.53 18.62
CA ALA A 74 8.92 1.97 18.01
C ALA A 74 7.77 2.01 19.04
N PRO A 75 6.91 3.04 18.99
CA PRO A 75 5.70 3.12 19.82
C PRO A 75 4.82 1.87 19.71
N ASP A 76 4.21 1.46 20.82
CA ASP A 76 3.34 0.27 20.85
C ASP A 76 2.19 0.35 19.84
N VAL A 77 1.73 1.56 19.53
CA VAL A 77 0.71 1.81 18.49
C VAL A 77 1.19 1.28 17.14
N LEU A 78 2.43 1.59 16.77
CA LEU A 78 3.03 1.14 15.52
C LEU A 78 3.29 -0.37 15.50
N LYS A 79 3.74 -0.95 16.62
CA LYS A 79 3.93 -2.41 16.74
C LYS A 79 2.61 -3.16 16.51
N SER A 80 1.53 -2.70 17.14
CA SER A 80 0.21 -3.31 16.93
C SER A 80 -0.32 -3.09 15.51
N LEU A 81 -0.15 -1.88 14.95
CA LEU A 81 -0.54 -1.58 13.58
C LEU A 81 0.21 -2.47 12.59
N HIS A 82 1.52 -2.62 12.76
CA HIS A 82 2.36 -3.48 11.93
C HIS A 82 1.89 -4.93 11.98
N SER A 83 1.55 -5.45 13.17
CA SER A 83 1.01 -6.81 13.31
C SER A 83 -0.32 -7.01 12.58
N GLU A 84 -1.17 -5.98 12.51
CA GLU A 84 -2.44 -6.01 11.76
C GLU A 84 -2.22 -5.87 10.25
N LEU A 85 -1.30 -5.01 9.84
CA LEU A 85 -0.92 -4.83 8.43
C LEU A 85 -0.27 -6.08 7.85
N ALA A 86 0.53 -6.81 8.65
CA ALA A 86 1.14 -8.08 8.26
C ALA A 86 0.11 -9.16 7.90
N LYS A 87 -1.12 -9.06 8.42
CA LYS A 87 -2.23 -9.97 8.08
C LYS A 87 -2.94 -9.61 6.77
N SER A 88 -2.65 -8.45 6.19
CA SER A 88 -3.35 -7.94 5.02
C SER A 88 -2.86 -8.62 3.73
N PRO A 89 -3.76 -9.20 2.91
CA PRO A 89 -3.37 -9.82 1.64
C PRO A 89 -3.06 -8.79 0.53
N HIS A 90 -3.31 -7.51 0.79
CA HIS A 90 -3.14 -6.44 -0.18
C HIS A 90 -1.75 -5.80 -0.16
N LEU A 91 -0.93 -6.09 0.86
CA LEU A 91 0.38 -5.50 1.03
C LEU A 91 1.49 -6.42 0.53
N ASP A 92 2.55 -5.80 0.04
CA ASP A 92 3.84 -6.46 -0.13
C ASP A 92 4.62 -6.36 1.19
N LEU A 93 4.73 -7.49 1.89
CA LEU A 93 5.26 -7.55 3.25
C LEU A 93 6.75 -7.21 3.33
N ALA A 94 7.52 -7.47 2.26
CA ALA A 94 8.93 -7.08 2.16
C ALA A 94 9.11 -5.56 2.09
N GLN A 95 8.05 -4.85 1.74
CA GLN A 95 8.03 -3.42 1.51
C GLN A 95 7.22 -2.68 2.59
N LEU A 96 6.86 -3.37 3.68
CA LEU A 96 6.31 -2.80 4.89
C LEU A 96 7.46 -2.44 5.84
N THR A 97 7.64 -1.15 6.10
CA THR A 97 8.75 -0.61 6.90
C THR A 97 8.23 0.36 7.95
N VAL A 98 8.83 0.33 9.13
CA VAL A 98 8.58 1.25 10.24
C VAL A 98 9.92 1.84 10.64
N SER A 99 10.06 3.15 10.56
CA SER A 99 11.32 3.84 10.81
C SER A 99 11.09 5.19 11.48
N PRO A 100 12.09 5.71 12.21
CA PRO A 100 12.07 7.10 12.65
C PRO A 100 11.99 8.04 11.45
N ALA A 101 11.33 9.18 11.61
CA ALA A 101 11.24 10.18 10.56
C ALA A 101 12.62 10.78 10.27
N ILE A 102 13.06 10.67 9.02
CA ILE A 102 14.32 11.27 8.57
C ILE A 102 14.06 12.73 8.27
N LEU A 103 14.64 13.63 9.07
CA LEU A 103 14.54 15.06 8.82
C LEU A 103 15.46 15.45 7.66
N PRO A 104 14.97 16.26 6.71
CA PRO A 104 15.87 16.83 5.72
C PRO A 104 16.93 17.66 6.45
N PRO A 105 18.18 17.69 5.95
CA PRO A 105 19.21 18.53 6.54
C PRO A 105 18.72 19.98 6.55
N PRO A 106 19.01 20.76 7.60
CA PRO A 106 18.60 22.15 7.67
C PRO A 106 19.11 22.88 6.44
N GLY A 107 18.21 23.59 5.76
CA GLY A 107 18.56 24.40 4.61
C GLY A 107 19.51 25.54 5.01
N PRO A 108 20.18 26.17 4.03
CA PRO A 108 20.93 27.39 4.30
C PRO A 108 19.98 28.42 4.95
N PRO A 109 20.47 29.23 5.91
CA PRO A 109 19.64 30.21 6.58
C PRO A 109 18.99 31.11 5.53
N LEU A 110 17.67 31.26 5.61
CA LEU A 110 16.96 32.16 4.73
C LEU A 110 17.50 33.58 4.94
N PRO A 111 17.62 34.40 3.88
CA PRO A 111 18.08 35.76 4.03
C PRO A 111 17.15 36.49 5.00
N LEU A 112 17.73 37.22 5.95
CA LEU A 112 17.00 38.01 6.93
C LEU A 112 16.08 38.98 6.18
N ARG A 113 14.80 38.64 6.13
CA ARG A 113 13.81 39.46 5.43
C ARG A 113 13.49 40.64 6.33
N ALA A 114 13.79 41.85 5.86
CA ALA A 114 13.34 43.06 6.53
C ALA A 114 11.82 42.97 6.75
N PRO A 115 11.31 43.40 7.92
CA PRO A 115 9.87 43.35 8.22
C PRO A 115 9.10 44.06 7.10
N HIS A 116 8.32 43.31 6.33
CA HIS A 116 7.64 43.86 5.16
C HIS A 116 6.42 44.68 5.61
N GLY A 117 6.62 46.00 5.76
CA GLY A 117 5.59 46.93 6.21
C GLY A 117 4.57 47.28 5.11
N ARG A 118 3.34 46.75 5.24
CA ARG A 118 2.06 47.51 5.31
C ARG A 118 0.89 46.52 5.44
N ARG A 119 0.56 46.11 6.67
CA ARG A 119 -0.79 45.63 7.02
C ARG A 119 -1.56 46.77 7.69
N LYS A 120 -2.74 47.09 7.18
CA LYS A 120 -3.66 48.10 7.73
C LYS A 120 -4.16 47.60 9.11
N ARG A 121 -3.91 48.41 10.16
CA ARG A 121 -4.38 48.38 11.57
C ARG A 121 -4.77 47.00 12.15
N GLY A 122 -3.87 46.44 12.96
CA GLY A 122 -4.19 45.38 13.92
C GLY A 122 -3.00 44.58 14.49
N GLY A 123 -1.84 44.53 13.81
CA GLY A 123 -0.65 43.86 14.35
C GLY A 123 0.56 43.87 13.40
N THR A 124 1.75 44.13 13.95
CA THR A 124 3.02 44.32 13.21
C THR A 124 4.04 43.20 13.48
N TYR A 125 3.60 42.05 13.97
CA TYR A 125 4.43 40.88 14.13
C TYR A 125 4.08 39.88 13.02
N ALA A 126 5.06 39.49 12.21
CA ALA A 126 4.85 38.45 11.19
C ALA A 126 4.59 37.06 11.81
N GLY A 127 4.69 36.94 13.14
CA GLY A 127 4.74 35.67 13.84
C GLY A 127 6.14 35.09 13.73
N GLU A 128 6.67 34.55 14.83
CA GLU A 128 7.55 33.40 14.72
C GLU A 128 6.72 32.34 14.01
N SER A 129 7.15 31.87 12.84
CA SER A 129 6.43 30.78 12.21
C SER A 129 6.60 29.59 13.14
N ALA A 130 5.53 28.85 13.44
CA ALA A 130 5.61 27.64 14.28
C ALA A 130 6.60 26.59 13.71
N PHE A 131 7.07 26.81 12.47
CA PHE A 131 8.06 26.02 11.76
C PHE A 131 9.52 26.47 12.00
N ASP A 132 9.77 27.68 12.55
CA ASP A 132 11.13 28.18 12.78
C ASP A 132 11.72 27.75 14.14
N SER A 133 10.90 27.49 15.15
CA SER A 133 11.37 27.22 16.53
C SER A 133 11.49 25.73 16.87
N MET A 134 10.77 24.86 16.16
CA MET A 134 10.89 23.40 16.33
C MET A 134 11.81 22.86 15.24
N GLY A 135 13.09 22.70 15.57
CA GLY A 135 14.06 21.94 14.75
C GLY A 135 13.75 20.44 14.65
N GLY A 136 12.50 20.04 14.83
CA GLY A 136 11.99 18.67 14.74
C GLY A 136 11.03 18.54 13.57
N GLY A 137 10.96 17.35 12.99
CA GLY A 137 9.97 17.06 11.94
C GLY A 137 8.56 17.12 12.48
N ILE A 138 7.61 17.22 11.55
CA ILE A 138 6.17 17.15 11.87
C ILE A 138 5.81 15.81 12.50
N TRP A 139 6.53 14.76 12.12
CA TRP A 139 6.34 13.39 12.59
C TRP A 139 7.64 12.87 13.20
N ASP A 140 7.53 12.08 14.25
CA ASP A 140 8.66 11.37 14.88
C ASP A 140 8.92 10.02 14.19
N TRP A 141 7.87 9.41 13.64
CA TRP A 141 7.91 8.09 13.00
C TRP A 141 7.18 8.09 11.66
N VAL A 142 7.66 7.25 10.75
CA VAL A 142 7.06 7.03 9.43
C VAL A 142 6.87 5.53 9.21
N VAL A 143 5.68 5.17 8.73
CA VAL A 143 5.36 3.83 8.26
C VAL A 143 5.16 3.88 6.75
N ILE A 144 5.89 3.05 6.02
CA ILE A 144 5.72 2.91 4.58
C ILE A 144 5.18 1.52 4.29
N ALA A 145 4.00 1.49 3.68
CA ALA A 145 3.31 0.27 3.28
C ALA A 145 3.09 0.29 1.77
N GLN A 146 3.77 -0.60 1.05
CA GLN A 146 3.54 -0.78 -0.38
C GLN A 146 2.45 -1.81 -0.64
N VAL A 147 1.50 -1.43 -1.49
CA VAL A 147 0.45 -2.32 -1.98
C VAL A 147 1.00 -3.22 -3.09
N LYS A 148 0.54 -4.47 -3.13
CA LYS A 148 0.93 -5.44 -4.16
C LYS A 148 0.59 -4.92 -5.56
N GLU A 149 1.55 -5.03 -6.47
CA GLU A 149 1.44 -4.61 -7.87
C GLU A 149 0.23 -5.27 -8.57
N GLY A 150 -0.50 -4.48 -9.36
CA GLY A 150 -1.70 -4.90 -10.09
C GLY A 150 -2.99 -4.89 -9.25
N THR A 151 -2.92 -4.55 -7.96
CA THR A 151 -4.09 -4.45 -7.07
C THR A 151 -4.47 -3.02 -6.71
N GLU A 152 -3.62 -2.04 -7.01
CA GLU A 152 -3.82 -0.62 -6.71
C GLU A 152 -5.14 -0.07 -7.29
N ASN A 153 -5.44 -0.37 -8.55
CA ASN A 153 -6.67 0.07 -9.22
C ASN A 153 -7.93 -0.70 -8.78
N ARG A 154 -7.76 -1.78 -7.99
CA ARG A 154 -8.86 -2.63 -7.49
C ARG A 154 -9.30 -2.25 -6.07
N GLY A 155 -8.89 -1.08 -5.58
CA GLY A 155 -9.25 -0.60 -4.26
C GLY A 155 -8.42 -1.21 -3.12
N ALA A 156 -7.27 -1.80 -3.42
CA ALA A 156 -6.36 -2.33 -2.41
C ALA A 156 -5.83 -1.22 -1.48
N ILE A 157 -5.49 -0.05 -2.03
CA ILE A 157 -5.11 1.14 -1.24
C ILE A 157 -6.25 1.52 -0.28
N ASP A 158 -7.49 1.63 -0.77
CA ASP A 158 -8.63 1.95 0.07
C ASP A 158 -8.92 0.88 1.14
N SER A 159 -8.67 -0.39 0.83
CA SER A 159 -8.82 -1.50 1.77
C SER A 159 -7.83 -1.36 2.93
N VAL A 160 -6.56 -1.10 2.62
CA VAL A 160 -5.51 -0.86 3.63
C VAL A 160 -5.79 0.41 4.43
N VAL A 161 -6.20 1.51 3.79
CA VAL A 161 -6.57 2.76 4.48
C VAL A 161 -7.70 2.52 5.49
N ARG A 162 -8.72 1.72 5.11
CA ARG A 162 -9.81 1.34 6.04
C ARG A 162 -9.30 0.50 7.20
N LEU A 163 -8.42 -0.46 6.92
CA LEU A 163 -7.79 -1.29 7.95
C LEU A 163 -7.02 -0.43 8.95
N VAL A 164 -6.13 0.45 8.48
CA VAL A 164 -5.35 1.37 9.32
C VAL A 164 -6.25 2.27 10.16
N ARG A 165 -7.24 2.93 9.54
CA ARG A 165 -8.15 3.81 10.30
C ARG A 165 -8.94 3.03 11.35
N LYS A 166 -9.37 1.81 11.02
CA LYS A 166 -10.08 0.94 11.98
C LYS A 166 -9.17 0.57 13.14
N THR A 167 -7.94 0.13 12.90
CA THR A 167 -7.01 -0.28 13.97
C THR A 167 -6.65 0.89 14.89
N LEU A 168 -6.39 2.07 14.32
CA LEU A 168 -6.07 3.28 15.10
C LEU A 168 -7.24 3.82 15.94
N LEU A 169 -8.47 3.70 15.43
CA LEU A 169 -9.67 4.13 16.16
C LEU A 169 -10.17 3.10 17.20
N THR A 170 -9.78 1.83 17.06
CA THR A 170 -10.18 0.76 18.01
C THR A 170 -9.28 0.70 19.24
N ARG A 171 -8.13 1.41 19.23
CA ARG A 171 -7.23 1.47 20.39
C ARG A 171 -7.79 2.34 21.51
N GLU A 172 -7.34 2.05 22.72
CA GLU A 172 -7.54 2.88 23.91
C GLU A 172 -6.18 3.48 24.33
N PRO A 173 -5.98 4.81 24.29
CA PRO A 173 -6.90 5.83 23.76
C PRO A 173 -6.97 5.83 22.21
N PRO A 174 -8.11 6.28 21.64
CA PRO A 174 -8.25 6.35 20.19
C PRO A 174 -7.37 7.47 19.63
N VAL A 175 -6.66 7.17 18.54
CA VAL A 175 -5.80 8.16 17.87
C VAL A 175 -6.67 9.19 17.14
N PRO A 176 -6.49 10.49 17.38
CA PRO A 176 -7.23 11.52 16.67
C PRO A 176 -6.79 11.55 15.21
N LEU A 177 -7.69 11.19 14.29
CA LEU A 177 -7.41 11.21 12.86
C LEU A 177 -8.23 12.28 12.16
N ALA A 178 -7.62 12.92 11.18
CA ALA A 178 -8.33 13.86 10.32
C ALA A 178 -9.53 13.16 9.63
N PRO A 179 -10.67 13.88 9.46
CA PRO A 179 -11.81 13.38 8.70
C PRO A 179 -11.36 12.84 7.33
N LYS A 180 -12.03 11.78 6.86
CA LYS A 180 -11.68 11.17 5.57
C LYS A 180 -11.85 12.21 4.45
N SER A 181 -10.75 12.61 3.82
CA SER A 181 -10.82 13.44 2.62
C SER A 181 -11.29 12.59 1.44
N ARG A 182 -12.04 13.20 0.52
CA ARG A 182 -12.43 12.55 -0.74
C ARG A 182 -11.21 12.56 -1.66
N HIS A 183 -10.43 11.47 -1.63
CA HIS A 183 -9.36 11.28 -2.61
C HIS A 183 -9.96 11.03 -4.00
N ALA A 184 -9.30 11.54 -5.04
CA ALA A 184 -9.69 11.30 -6.42
C ALA A 184 -9.57 9.81 -6.75
N ARG A 185 -10.47 9.29 -7.60
CA ARG A 185 -10.33 7.91 -8.09
C ARG A 185 -9.01 7.79 -8.86
N GLY A 186 -8.23 6.75 -8.56
CA GLY A 186 -6.91 6.53 -9.17
C GLY A 186 -5.75 7.22 -8.46
N THR A 187 -5.92 7.65 -7.19
CA THR A 187 -4.77 8.12 -6.42
C THR A 187 -3.86 6.93 -6.08
N GLU A 188 -2.61 6.99 -6.52
CA GLU A 188 -1.63 5.92 -6.31
C GLU A 188 -0.96 5.94 -4.93
N TRP A 189 -1.20 7.00 -4.15
CA TRP A 189 -0.63 7.22 -2.82
C TRP A 189 -1.66 7.85 -1.89
N VAL A 190 -1.71 7.36 -0.65
CA VAL A 190 -2.43 7.99 0.45
C VAL A 190 -1.50 8.21 1.64
N LEU A 191 -1.55 9.41 2.20
CA LEU A 191 -0.92 9.77 3.47
C LEU A 191 -1.99 9.83 4.57
N ILE A 192 -1.73 9.15 5.69
CA ILE A 192 -2.54 9.25 6.91
C ILE A 192 -1.69 9.93 7.97
N ASP A 193 -2.15 11.09 8.41
CA ASP A 193 -1.56 11.86 9.50
C ASP A 193 -2.20 11.47 10.84
N ALA A 194 -1.37 11.04 11.79
CA ALA A 194 -1.76 10.63 13.13
C ALA A 194 -1.12 11.52 14.22
N GLY A 195 -0.63 12.71 13.85
CA GLY A 195 0.02 13.64 14.77
C GLY A 195 1.49 13.32 14.97
N SER A 196 1.81 12.31 15.78
CA SER A 196 3.22 11.94 16.06
C SER A 196 3.85 11.03 15.01
N PHE A 197 3.05 10.40 14.15
CA PHE A 197 3.54 9.55 13.09
C PHE A 197 2.73 9.69 11.80
N ALA A 198 3.38 9.40 10.68
CA ALA A 198 2.77 9.37 9.36
C ALA A 198 2.76 7.96 8.79
N ILE A 199 1.71 7.65 8.02
CA ILE A 199 1.59 6.37 7.31
C ILE A 199 1.42 6.65 5.83
N HIS A 200 2.39 6.21 5.02
CA HIS A 200 2.37 6.26 3.57
C HIS A 200 1.90 4.91 3.03
N ILE A 201 0.76 4.90 2.35
CA ILE A 201 0.25 3.74 1.62
C ILE A 201 0.46 4.00 0.14
N LEU A 202 1.36 3.25 -0.49
CA LEU A 202 1.90 3.56 -1.82
C LEU A 202 1.64 2.42 -2.80
N SER A 203 1.40 2.77 -4.06
CA SER A 203 1.65 1.86 -5.19
C SER A 203 3.16 1.70 -5.42
N LYS A 204 3.54 0.63 -6.11
CA LYS A 204 4.93 0.43 -6.57
C LYS A 204 5.44 1.61 -7.42
N ALA A 205 4.63 2.06 -8.39
CA ALA A 205 4.99 3.17 -9.27
C ALA A 205 5.23 4.49 -8.51
N SER A 206 4.41 4.77 -7.49
CA SER A 206 4.59 5.96 -6.64
C SER A 206 5.81 5.85 -5.72
N ARG A 207 6.09 4.65 -5.17
CA ARG A 207 7.32 4.42 -4.40
C ARG A 207 8.55 4.68 -5.25
N GLU A 208 8.59 4.11 -6.45
CA GLU A 208 9.72 4.27 -7.36
C GLU A 208 9.95 5.73 -7.78
N ARG A 209 8.88 6.49 -8.00
CA ARG A 209 8.99 7.89 -8.41
C ARG A 209 9.49 8.82 -7.30
N TYR A 210 9.05 8.60 -6.06
CA TYR A 210 9.21 9.61 -5.00
C TYR A 210 10.06 9.15 -3.81
N PHE A 211 10.18 7.84 -3.58
CA PHE A 211 10.79 7.29 -2.36
C PHE A 211 12.08 6.51 -2.62
N ASN A 212 12.52 6.40 -3.88
CA ASN A 212 13.75 5.68 -4.24
C ASN A 212 15.04 6.26 -3.65
N GLN A 213 15.03 7.53 -3.23
CA GLN A 213 16.21 8.22 -2.72
C GLN A 213 16.39 8.05 -1.21
N VAL A 214 15.37 7.59 -0.50
CA VAL A 214 15.40 7.50 0.96
C VAL A 214 15.69 6.06 1.35
N SER A 215 16.83 5.84 2.00
CA SER A 215 17.15 4.57 2.64
C SER A 215 16.41 4.51 3.98
N TRP A 216 15.32 3.74 4.00
CA TRP A 216 14.49 3.50 5.18
C TRP A 216 15.00 2.35 6.03
#